data_AF-A0A9W6BPN8-F1
#
_entry.id   AF-A0A9W6BPN8-F1
#
_cell.length_a   1.000
_cell.length_b   1.000
_cell.length_c   1.000
_cell.angle_alpha   90.00
_cell.angle_beta   90.00
_cell.angle_gamma   90.00
#
_symmetry.space_group_name_H-M   'P 1'
#
loop_
_entity.id
_entity.type
_entity.pdbx_description
1 polymer ?
#
loop_
_entity_poly.entity_id
_entity_poly.type
_entity_poly.pdbx_seq_one_letter_code
_entity_poly.pdbx_strand_id
1 'polypeptide(L)'
;MSSQKAVQLSLGAARSLSTGLARLQAASAQGMLVASQPAAQTPILGVSPSTIASGIRAQSVSSSLSLHKQAVLPNALVQERAMSVLAASKMVGAGCATIALAGVGAGLGVMFGSLINGAARNPNIAKQLVGYALLGFALTESIALFSLLVVFLILFA
;
A
#
# COMPACT_ATOMS: atom_id res chain seq x y z
N MET A 1 -37.94 38.84 20.07
CA MET A 1 -36.47 38.78 19.95
C MET A 1 -35.90 37.34 20.00
N SER A 2 -36.67 36.28 19.72
CA SER A 2 -36.18 34.89 19.76
C SER A 2 -35.83 34.28 18.40
N SER A 3 -36.33 34.82 17.28
CA SER A 3 -36.12 34.21 15.94
C SER A 3 -34.73 34.48 15.33
N GLN A 4 -34.07 35.58 15.71
CA GLN A 4 -32.72 35.93 15.23
C GLN A 4 -31.60 35.06 15.85
N LYS A 5 -31.87 34.42 17.00
CA LYS A 5 -30.88 33.59 17.72
C LYS A 5 -30.79 32.16 17.17
N ALA A 6 -31.85 31.66 16.52
CA ALA A 6 -31.89 30.33 15.92
C ALA A 6 -31.17 30.29 14.55
N VAL A 7 -31.25 31.36 13.75
CA VAL A 7 -30.56 31.44 12.45
C VAL A 7 -29.03 31.48 12.63
N GLN A 8 -28.53 32.14 13.67
CA GLN A 8 -27.10 32.18 14.00
C GLN A 8 -26.53 30.83 14.48
N LEU A 9 -27.36 29.99 15.11
CA LEU A 9 -26.91 28.67 15.58
C LEU A 9 -26.77 27.66 14.43
N SER A 10 -27.63 27.74 13.41
CA SER A 10 -27.58 26.86 12.23
C SER A 10 -26.44 27.24 11.27
N LEU A 11 -26.13 28.53 11.15
CA LEU A 11 -25.06 29.01 10.26
C LEU A 11 -23.64 28.73 10.79
N GLY A 12 -23.48 28.65 12.12
CA GLY A 12 -22.21 28.31 12.77
C GLY A 12 -21.81 26.84 12.60
N ALA A 13 -22.77 25.91 12.68
CA ALA A 13 -22.51 24.48 12.52
C ALA A 13 -22.07 24.13 11.08
N ALA A 14 -22.68 24.77 10.08
CA ALA A 14 -22.36 24.56 8.66
C ALA A 14 -20.94 25.01 8.26
N ARG A 15 -20.38 26.02 8.93
CA ARG A 15 -19.00 26.50 8.69
C ARG A 15 -17.93 25.59 9.31
N SER A 16 -18.25 24.85 10.37
CA SER A 16 -17.31 23.88 10.96
C SER A 16 -17.15 22.61 10.10
N LEU A 17 -18.22 22.22 9.39
CA LEU A 17 -18.21 21.03 8.54
C LEU A 17 -17.39 21.23 7.25
N SER A 18 -17.46 22.42 6.62
CA SER A 18 -16.68 22.73 5.42
C SER A 18 -15.18 22.89 5.70
N THR A 19 -14.82 23.38 6.88
CA THR A 19 -13.41 23.53 7.30
C THR A 19 -12.77 22.17 7.65
N GLY A 20 -13.56 21.22 8.16
CA GLY A 20 -13.12 19.84 8.41
C GLY A 20 -12.85 19.04 7.12
N LEU A 21 -13.70 19.20 6.11
CA LEU A 21 -13.54 18.53 4.81
C LEU A 21 -12.33 19.07 4.02
N ALA A 22 -12.05 20.37 4.11
CA ALA A 22 -10.86 20.98 3.48
C ALA A 22 -9.53 20.48 4.07
N ARG A 23 -9.50 20.09 5.36
CA ARG A 23 -8.31 19.51 5.98
C ARG A 23 -8.10 18.02 5.68
N LEU A 24 -9.14 17.28 5.29
CA LEU A 24 -8.98 15.88 4.88
C LEU A 24 -8.42 15.74 3.45
N GLN A 25 -8.74 16.67 2.55
CA GLN A 25 -8.31 16.59 1.15
C GLN A 25 -6.86 17.08 0.91
N ALA A 26 -6.27 17.80 1.88
CA ALA A 26 -4.87 18.24 1.83
C ALA A 26 -3.86 17.14 2.24
N ALA A 27 -4.32 16.01 2.78
CA ALA A 27 -3.44 14.94 3.27
C ALA A 27 -3.15 13.83 2.23
N SER A 28 -3.75 13.86 1.03
CA SER A 28 -3.61 12.77 0.04
C SER A 28 -2.83 13.15 -1.23
N ALA A 29 -2.10 14.26 -1.25
CA ALA A 29 -1.38 14.72 -2.44
C ALA A 29 0.10 15.08 -2.16
N GLN A 30 0.83 14.18 -1.50
CA GLN A 30 2.30 14.13 -1.63
C GLN A 30 2.68 12.87 -2.38
N GLY A 31 2.41 12.93 -3.68
CA GLY A 31 3.11 12.16 -4.70
C GLY A 31 4.57 12.61 -4.74
N MET A 32 5.43 11.64 -4.47
CA MET A 32 6.87 11.71 -4.61
C MET A 32 7.22 11.71 -6.11
N LEU A 33 7.56 12.88 -6.65
CA LEU A 33 8.11 13.06 -8.01
C LEU A 33 9.36 13.96 -7.95
N VAL A 34 10.52 13.31 -8.04
CA VAL A 34 11.61 13.55 -9.01
C VAL A 34 12.00 15.00 -9.40
N ALA A 35 13.29 15.28 -9.13
CA ALA A 35 14.30 16.02 -9.93
C ALA A 35 14.70 17.49 -9.66
N SER A 36 16.04 17.65 -9.59
CA SER A 36 16.93 18.76 -10.04
C SER A 36 17.09 20.07 -9.22
N GLN A 37 18.26 20.16 -8.52
CA GLN A 37 19.28 21.24 -8.34
C GLN A 37 19.03 22.70 -8.86
N PRO A 38 19.80 23.76 -8.46
CA PRO A 38 21.11 23.82 -7.73
C PRO A 38 21.25 24.97 -6.67
N ALA A 39 22.48 25.13 -6.15
CA ALA A 39 23.11 26.39 -5.69
C ALA A 39 23.01 26.79 -4.20
N ALA A 40 24.22 26.97 -3.64
CA ALA A 40 24.55 27.38 -2.29
C ALA A 40 24.37 28.89 -2.03
N GLN A 41 24.04 29.29 -0.79
CA GLN A 41 24.81 30.31 -0.05
C GLN A 41 24.32 30.51 1.40
N THR A 42 25.29 30.40 2.32
CA THR A 42 25.37 30.89 3.72
C THR A 42 25.44 32.43 3.76
N PRO A 43 25.75 33.19 4.87
CA PRO A 43 26.01 32.86 6.30
C PRO A 43 25.44 33.88 7.34
N ILE A 44 25.63 33.67 8.65
CA ILE A 44 25.94 34.76 9.61
C ILE A 44 26.76 34.26 10.82
N LEU A 45 27.73 35.11 11.24
CA LEU A 45 28.55 35.14 12.46
C LEU A 45 29.98 34.53 12.41
N GLY A 46 30.94 35.35 11.94
CA GLY A 46 32.11 35.67 12.78
C GLY A 46 33.44 34.91 12.59
N VAL A 47 33.83 34.52 11.37
CA VAL A 47 35.19 33.98 11.12
C VAL A 47 35.96 34.86 10.13
N SER A 48 37.11 35.38 10.56
CA SER A 48 37.96 36.28 9.77
C SER A 48 38.50 35.64 8.48
N PRO A 49 38.60 36.37 7.34
CA PRO A 49 38.74 35.77 6.00
C PRO A 49 40.08 35.08 5.68
N SER A 50 41.13 35.21 6.50
CA SER A 50 42.45 34.62 6.21
C SER A 50 42.70 33.27 6.90
N THR A 51 41.85 32.84 7.83
CA THR A 51 41.99 31.54 8.52
C THR A 51 41.28 30.40 7.78
N ILE A 52 40.27 30.69 6.94
CA ILE A 52 39.54 29.68 6.16
C ILE A 52 40.41 29.07 5.04
N ALA A 53 41.40 29.81 4.52
CA ALA A 53 42.26 29.34 3.44
C ALA A 53 43.29 28.25 3.87
N SER A 54 43.59 28.10 5.16
CA SER A 54 44.44 27.01 5.68
C SER A 54 43.67 25.88 6.36
N GLY A 55 42.39 26.08 6.73
CA GLY A 55 41.59 25.07 7.41
C GLY A 55 41.00 23.98 6.51
N ILE A 56 40.86 24.22 5.20
CA ILE A 56 40.27 23.24 4.26
C ILE A 56 41.28 22.14 3.88
N ARG A 57 42.58 22.34 4.13
CA ARG A 57 43.61 21.33 3.82
C ARG A 57 43.82 20.27 4.93
N ALA A 58 43.13 20.36 6.07
CA ALA A 58 43.47 19.54 7.25
C ALA A 58 42.28 18.89 7.99
N GLN A 59 41.22 18.50 7.28
CA GLN A 59 40.37 17.40 7.74
C GLN A 59 40.29 16.30 6.68
N SER A 60 41.47 15.87 6.24
CA SER A 60 41.72 14.49 5.80
C SER A 60 41.75 13.53 7.00
N VAL A 61 40.77 13.63 7.89
CA VAL A 61 40.38 12.49 8.73
C VAL A 61 39.62 11.59 7.76
N SER A 62 40.27 10.69 7.02
CA SER A 62 40.75 9.42 7.57
C SER A 62 39.72 8.73 8.47
N SER A 63 38.42 8.99 8.26
CA SER A 63 37.39 8.02 8.60
C SER A 63 37.47 6.95 7.53
N SER A 64 38.32 5.96 7.81
CA SER A 64 38.37 4.64 7.23
C SER A 64 37.26 4.38 6.22
N LEU A 65 37.45 4.89 4.99
CA LEU A 65 37.03 4.19 3.80
C LEU A 65 37.99 3.00 3.72
N SER A 66 37.88 2.11 4.72
CA SER A 66 38.26 0.74 4.60
C SER A 66 37.62 0.34 3.30
N LEU A 67 38.45 0.27 2.26
CA LEU A 67 38.38 -0.74 1.25
C LEU A 67 37.37 -1.78 1.73
N HIS A 68 36.11 -1.64 1.31
CA HIS A 68 35.44 -2.77 0.71
C HIS A 68 36.31 -3.11 -0.51
N LYS A 69 37.51 -3.65 -0.23
CA LYS A 69 38.00 -4.82 -0.91
C LYS A 69 36.81 -5.73 -0.74
N GLN A 70 35.93 -5.66 -1.74
CA GLN A 70 34.97 -6.69 -2.03
C GLN A 70 35.83 -7.93 -1.92
N ALA A 71 35.79 -8.58 -0.76
CA ALA A 71 36.23 -9.95 -0.73
C ALA A 71 35.38 -10.52 -1.85
N VAL A 72 36.05 -11.06 -2.87
CA VAL A 72 35.36 -11.91 -3.81
C VAL A 72 34.98 -13.09 -2.93
N LEU A 73 33.84 -12.94 -2.21
CA LEU A 73 33.25 -13.98 -1.41
C LEU A 73 33.02 -15.09 -2.43
N PRO A 74 33.52 -16.30 -2.16
CA PRO A 74 33.37 -17.39 -3.12
C PRO A 74 31.90 -17.47 -3.51
N ASN A 75 31.61 -17.53 -4.82
CA ASN A 75 30.24 -17.49 -5.37
C ASN A 75 29.27 -18.43 -4.62
N ALA A 76 29.78 -19.50 -4.02
CA ALA A 76 29.04 -20.41 -3.15
C ALA A 76 28.25 -19.71 -2.02
N LEU A 77 28.82 -18.72 -1.32
CA LEU A 77 28.14 -18.06 -0.19
C LEU A 77 27.12 -17.01 -0.64
N VAL A 78 27.37 -16.36 -1.79
CA VAL A 78 26.41 -15.46 -2.43
C VAL A 78 25.22 -16.25 -3.00
N GLN A 79 25.48 -17.45 -3.52
CA GLN A 79 24.44 -18.36 -4.02
C GLN A 79 23.56 -18.89 -2.89
N GLU A 80 24.14 -19.19 -1.72
CA GLU A 80 23.41 -19.62 -0.52
C GLU A 80 22.46 -18.51 -0.03
N ARG A 81 22.96 -17.26 0.04
CA ARG A 81 22.13 -16.09 0.38
C ARG A 81 21.06 -15.78 -0.67
N ALA A 82 21.34 -15.99 -1.95
CA ALA A 82 20.36 -15.79 -3.02
C ALA A 82 19.21 -16.81 -2.91
N MET A 83 19.51 -18.06 -2.59
CA MET A 83 18.50 -19.11 -2.36
C MET A 83 17.60 -18.79 -1.16
N SER A 84 18.16 -18.27 -0.06
CA SER A 84 17.36 -17.92 1.12
C SER A 84 16.44 -16.72 0.88
N VAL A 85 16.91 -15.69 0.14
CA VAL A 85 16.10 -14.53 -0.24
C VAL A 85 15.01 -14.93 -1.24
N LEU A 86 15.30 -15.82 -2.19
CA LEU A 86 14.32 -16.34 -3.13
C LEU A 86 13.24 -17.15 -2.41
N ALA A 87 13.61 -18.00 -1.46
CA ALA A 87 12.64 -18.74 -0.65
C ALA A 87 11.74 -17.78 0.16
N ALA A 88 12.33 -16.75 0.80
CA ALA A 88 11.57 -15.74 1.53
C ALA A 88 10.61 -14.95 0.62
N SER A 89 11.05 -14.55 -0.57
CA SER A 89 10.23 -13.78 -1.51
C SER A 89 9.08 -14.61 -2.10
N LYS A 90 9.28 -15.90 -2.37
CA LYS A 90 8.20 -16.83 -2.77
C LYS A 90 7.10 -16.90 -1.71
N MET A 91 7.46 -17.03 -0.43
CA MET A 91 6.48 -17.10 0.66
C MET A 91 5.68 -15.79 0.82
N VAL A 92 6.34 -14.64 0.71
CA VAL A 92 5.66 -13.33 0.79
C VAL A 92 4.77 -13.11 -0.43
N GLY A 93 5.25 -13.39 -1.63
CA GLY A 93 4.49 -13.25 -2.88
C GLY A 93 3.25 -14.15 -2.90
N ALA A 94 3.39 -15.40 -2.46
CA ALA A 94 2.28 -16.33 -2.31
C ALA A 94 1.24 -15.82 -1.30
N GLY A 95 1.68 -15.31 -0.14
CA GLY A 95 0.80 -14.70 0.85
C GLY A 95 -0.02 -13.54 0.28
N CYS A 96 0.64 -12.59 -0.40
CA CYS A 96 -0.05 -11.46 -1.04
C CYS A 96 -1.02 -11.90 -2.15
N ALA A 97 -0.69 -12.93 -2.91
CA ALA A 97 -1.56 -13.44 -3.97
C ALA A 97 -2.88 -14.05 -3.43
N THR A 98 -2.89 -14.62 -2.21
CA THR A 98 -4.11 -15.18 -1.60
C THR A 98 -5.18 -14.14 -1.24
N ILE A 99 -4.84 -12.84 -1.20
CA ILE A 99 -5.80 -11.77 -0.89
C ILE A 99 -6.97 -11.75 -1.90
N ALA A 100 -6.74 -12.22 -3.13
CA ALA A 100 -7.78 -12.35 -4.13
C ALA A 100 -8.99 -13.20 -3.67
N LEU A 101 -8.80 -14.16 -2.76
CA LEU A 101 -9.89 -14.98 -2.23
C LEU A 101 -10.89 -14.19 -1.36
N ALA A 102 -10.49 -13.04 -0.82
CA ALA A 102 -11.40 -12.17 -0.08
C ALA A 102 -12.55 -11.67 -0.98
N GLY A 103 -12.26 -11.37 -2.25
CA GLY A 103 -13.28 -10.97 -3.22
C GLY A 103 -14.26 -12.09 -3.56
N VAL A 104 -13.76 -13.33 -3.65
CA VAL A 104 -14.59 -14.52 -3.88
C VAL A 104 -15.53 -14.75 -2.70
N GLY A 105 -15.02 -14.70 -1.46
CA GLY A 105 -15.85 -14.86 -0.26
C GLY A 105 -16.95 -13.80 -0.15
N ALA A 106 -16.63 -12.53 -0.45
CA ALA A 106 -17.62 -11.45 -0.47
C ALA A 106 -18.67 -11.65 -1.59
N GLY A 107 -18.24 -12.04 -2.79
CA GLY A 107 -19.13 -12.30 -3.92
C GLY A 107 -20.11 -13.45 -3.65
N LEU A 108 -19.62 -14.57 -3.10
CA LEU A 108 -20.47 -15.71 -2.72
C LEU A 108 -21.46 -15.34 -1.62
N GLY A 109 -21.05 -14.53 -0.64
CA GLY A 109 -21.95 -14.04 0.41
C GLY A 109 -23.15 -13.26 -0.15
N VAL A 110 -22.90 -12.34 -1.08
CA VAL A 110 -23.97 -11.55 -1.74
C VAL A 110 -24.84 -12.43 -2.64
N MET A 111 -24.23 -13.39 -3.36
CA MET A 111 -24.95 -14.32 -4.23
C MET A 111 -25.91 -15.20 -3.44
N PHE A 112 -25.45 -15.86 -2.38
CA PHE A 112 -26.30 -16.70 -1.54
C PHE A 112 -27.34 -15.87 -0.76
N GLY A 113 -27.00 -14.65 -0.33
CA GLY A 113 -27.97 -13.72 0.26
C GLY A 113 -29.12 -13.37 -0.70
N SER A 114 -28.79 -13.12 -1.98
CA SER A 114 -29.78 -12.86 -3.03
C SER A 114 -30.61 -14.09 -3.37
N LEU A 115 -30.02 -15.28 -3.32
CA LEU A 115 -30.74 -16.55 -3.48
C LEU A 115 -31.79 -16.73 -2.40
N ILE A 116 -31.44 -16.55 -1.13
CA ILE A 116 -32.38 -16.72 0.00
C ILE A 116 -33.52 -15.71 -0.12
N ASN A 117 -33.21 -14.44 -0.41
CA ASN A 117 -34.23 -13.41 -0.59
C ASN A 117 -35.17 -13.72 -1.79
N GLY A 118 -34.60 -14.18 -2.91
CA GLY A 118 -35.38 -14.58 -4.08
C GLY A 118 -36.27 -15.80 -3.83
N ALA A 119 -35.75 -16.82 -3.14
CA ALA A 119 -36.48 -18.02 -2.77
C ALA A 119 -37.58 -17.74 -1.73
N ALA A 120 -37.33 -16.83 -0.78
CA ALA A 120 -38.30 -16.41 0.23
C ALA A 120 -39.48 -15.65 -0.39
N ARG A 121 -39.25 -14.88 -1.46
CA ARG A 121 -40.31 -14.14 -2.16
C ARG A 121 -41.21 -15.05 -2.98
N ASN A 122 -40.63 -16.02 -3.69
CA ASN A 122 -41.38 -16.92 -4.56
C ASN A 122 -40.83 -18.36 -4.47
N PRO A 123 -41.34 -19.19 -3.54
CA PRO A 123 -40.81 -20.53 -3.32
C PRO A 123 -41.05 -21.49 -4.50
N ASN A 124 -42.05 -21.23 -5.34
CA ASN A 124 -42.35 -22.08 -6.51
C ASN A 124 -41.22 -22.13 -7.54
N ILE A 125 -40.45 -21.03 -7.68
CA ILE A 125 -39.29 -20.95 -8.59
C ILE A 125 -37.95 -21.22 -7.88
N ALA A 126 -37.98 -21.58 -6.60
CA ALA A 126 -36.77 -21.73 -5.79
C ALA A 126 -35.80 -22.78 -6.37
N LYS A 127 -36.32 -23.90 -6.91
CA LYS A 127 -35.49 -24.94 -7.52
C LYS A 127 -34.69 -24.44 -8.73
N GLN A 128 -35.28 -23.58 -9.55
CA GLN A 128 -34.60 -22.95 -10.68
C GLN A 128 -33.58 -21.90 -10.21
N LEU A 129 -33.94 -21.11 -9.19
CA LEU A 129 -33.05 -20.12 -8.57
C LEU A 129 -31.81 -20.77 -7.94
N VAL A 130 -31.98 -21.90 -7.25
CA VAL A 130 -30.86 -22.70 -6.71
C VAL A 130 -30.00 -23.23 -7.86
N GLY A 131 -30.58 -23.67 -8.98
CA GLY A 131 -29.82 -24.05 -10.16
C GLY A 131 -28.92 -22.93 -10.70
N TYR A 132 -29.45 -21.71 -10.81
CA TYR A 132 -28.65 -20.54 -11.21
C TYR A 132 -27.60 -20.14 -10.18
N ALA A 133 -27.91 -20.24 -8.89
CA ALA A 133 -26.95 -19.96 -7.84
C ALA A 133 -25.82 -21.00 -7.79
N LEU A 134 -26.10 -22.28 -8.03
CA LEU A 134 -25.06 -23.31 -8.12
C LEU A 134 -24.16 -23.13 -9.36
N LEU A 135 -24.74 -22.69 -10.48
CA LEU A 135 -23.95 -22.31 -11.66
C LEU A 135 -23.04 -21.11 -11.35
N GLY A 136 -23.58 -20.05 -10.73
CA GLY A 136 -22.80 -18.89 -10.30
C GLY A 136 -21.73 -19.23 -9.26
N PHE A 137 -22.04 -20.13 -8.32
CA PHE A 137 -21.10 -20.66 -7.35
C PHE A 137 -19.95 -21.40 -8.04
N ALA A 138 -20.24 -22.32 -8.97
CA ALA A 138 -19.22 -23.07 -9.69
C ALA A 138 -18.28 -22.16 -10.50
N LEU A 139 -18.83 -21.13 -11.15
CA LEU A 139 -18.02 -20.14 -11.88
C LEU A 139 -17.16 -19.29 -10.94
N THR A 140 -17.71 -18.88 -9.80
CA THR A 140 -16.99 -18.10 -8.79
C THR A 140 -15.87 -18.93 -8.13
N GLU A 141 -16.13 -20.21 -7.83
CA GLU A 141 -15.13 -21.16 -7.35
C GLU A 141 -14.03 -21.40 -8.37
N SER A 142 -14.36 -21.46 -9.67
CA SER A 142 -13.34 -21.56 -10.72
C SER A 142 -12.35 -20.39 -10.67
N ILE A 143 -12.81 -19.19 -10.32
CA ILE A 143 -11.95 -18.01 -10.17
C ILE A 143 -11.11 -18.10 -8.88
N ALA A 144 -11.69 -18.57 -7.77
CA ALA A 144 -10.95 -18.85 -6.55
C ALA A 144 -9.84 -19.88 -6.77
N LEU A 145 -10.16 -21.00 -7.43
CA LEU A 145 -9.18 -22.05 -7.73
C LEU A 145 -8.13 -21.57 -8.72
N PHE A 146 -8.49 -20.71 -9.67
CA PHE A 146 -7.51 -20.07 -10.54
C PHE A 146 -6.52 -19.20 -9.76
N SER A 147 -6.99 -18.40 -8.80
CA SER A 147 -6.11 -17.64 -7.92
C SER A 147 -5.19 -18.55 -7.09
N LEU A 148 -5.73 -19.64 -6.53
CA LEU A 148 -4.94 -20.64 -5.80
C LEU A 148 -3.92 -21.36 -6.68
N LEU A 149 -4.23 -21.59 -7.96
CA LEU A 149 -3.28 -22.14 -8.92
C LEU A 149 -2.06 -21.23 -9.05
N VAL A 150 -2.27 -19.91 -9.19
CA VAL A 150 -1.17 -18.93 -9.24
C VAL A 150 -0.36 -18.95 -7.95
N VAL A 151 -1.01 -19.05 -6.78
CA VAL A 151 -0.33 -19.17 -5.48
C VAL A 151 0.55 -20.43 -5.44
N PHE A 152 0.05 -21.57 -5.90
CA PHE A 152 0.82 -22.81 -5.97
C PHE A 152 1.95 -22.77 -6.99
N LEU A 153 1.77 -22.08 -8.12
CA LEU A 153 2.87 -21.80 -9.06
C LEU A 153 3.96 -20.98 -8.38
N ILE A 154 3.60 -19.94 -7.62
CA ILE A 154 4.59 -19.11 -6.91
C ILE A 154 5.33 -19.89 -5.82
N LEU A 155 4.72 -20.90 -5.18
CA LEU A 155 5.39 -21.69 -4.15
C LEU A 155 6.20 -22.87 -4.70
N PHE A 156 5.69 -23.58 -5.70
CA PHE A 156 6.21 -24.88 -6.12
C PHE A 156 6.81 -24.93 -7.52
N ALA A 157 6.60 -23.90 -8.35
CA ALA A 157 7.36 -23.69 -9.57
C ALA A 157 8.45 -22.61 -9.38
#